data_AF-A0A9E6JKP9-F1
#
_entry.id   AF-A0A9E6JKP9-F1
#
_cell.length_a   1.000
_cell.length_b   1.000
_cell.length_c   1.000
_cell.angle_alpha   90.00
_cell.angle_beta   90.00
_cell.angle_gamma   90.00
#
_symmetry.space_group_name_H-M   'P 1'
#
loop_
_entity.id
_entity.type
_entity.pdbx_description
1 polymer ?
#
loop_
_entity_poly.entity_id
_entity_poly.type
_entity_poly.pdbx_seq_one_letter_code
_entity_poly.pdbx_strand_id
1 'polypeptide(L)'
;HNLALISQEEDAPVPHWARDMDEKIKTLLLARDHDALVGYPHTGLHASQGIPTQDHYLPMLYILGLQEKSEKIKFIHEGLQNASISMRCFALA
;
A
#
# COMPACT_ATOMS: atom_id res chain seq x y z
N HIS A 1 1.85 -4.58 -5.80
CA HIS A 1 2.90 -4.85 -6.78
C HIS A 1 2.77 -6.27 -7.33
N ASN A 2 1.93 -6.46 -8.36
CA ASN A 2 1.78 -7.75 -9.05
C ASN A 2 2.02 -7.55 -10.54
N LEU A 3 3.22 -7.92 -11.01
CA LEU A 3 3.63 -7.73 -12.41
C LEU A 3 2.84 -8.61 -13.39
N ALA A 4 2.15 -9.66 -12.93
CA ALA A 4 1.27 -10.46 -13.80
C ALA A 4 -0.03 -9.72 -14.17
N LEU A 5 -0.37 -8.62 -13.48
CA LEU A 5 -1.62 -7.87 -13.64
C LEU A 5 -1.40 -6.41 -14.06
N ILE A 6 -0.19 -6.05 -14.52
CA ILE A 6 0.08 -4.69 -14.99
C ILE A 6 -0.40 -4.49 -16.43
N SER A 7 -0.65 -3.24 -16.78
CA SER A 7 -0.72 -2.79 -18.17
C SER A 7 0.65 -2.29 -18.64
N GLN A 8 0.89 -2.37 -19.95
CA GLN A 8 2.03 -1.70 -20.59
C GLN A 8 1.85 -0.18 -20.64
N GLU A 9 0.60 0.29 -20.64
CA GLU A 9 0.27 1.71 -20.60
C GLU A 9 0.33 2.23 -19.16
N GLU A 10 1.02 3.35 -18.93
CA GLU A 10 1.17 3.96 -17.62
C GLU A 10 -0.19 4.43 -17.04
N ASP A 11 -0.99 5.10 -17.87
CA ASP A 11 -2.30 5.67 -17.50
C ASP A 11 -3.47 4.69 -17.68
N ALA A 12 -3.18 3.39 -17.70
CA ALA A 12 -4.21 2.37 -17.89
C ALA A 12 -5.28 2.45 -16.78
N PRO A 13 -6.56 2.17 -17.12
CA PRO A 13 -7.63 2.18 -16.14
C PRO A 13 -7.32 1.31 -14.91
N VAL A 14 -7.43 1.93 -13.73
CA VAL A 14 -7.17 1.28 -12.46
C VAL A 14 -8.36 0.39 -12.06
N PRO A 15 -8.17 -0.93 -11.86
CA PRO A 15 -9.21 -1.82 -11.37
C PRO A 15 -9.68 -1.44 -9.96
N HIS A 16 -10.97 -1.66 -9.67
CA HIS A 16 -11.55 -1.35 -8.36
C HIS A 16 -10.78 -1.98 -7.20
N TRP A 17 -10.43 -3.27 -7.30
CA TRP A 17 -9.68 -3.99 -6.26
C TRP A 17 -8.34 -3.33 -5.92
N ALA A 18 -7.64 -2.75 -6.92
CA ALA A 18 -6.33 -2.12 -6.72
C ALA A 18 -6.48 -0.78 -5.99
N ARG A 19 -7.50 0.00 -6.38
CA ARG A 19 -7.87 1.24 -5.70
C ARG A 19 -8.31 0.99 -4.26
N ASP A 20 -9.20 0.03 -4.06
CA ASP A 20 -9.76 -0.29 -2.75
C ASP A 20 -8.67 -0.79 -1.79
N MET A 21 -7.73 -1.59 -2.30
CA MET A 21 -6.58 -2.03 -1.53
C MET A 21 -5.67 -0.86 -1.11
N ASP A 22 -5.33 0.04 -2.03
CA ASP A 22 -4.48 1.19 -1.76
C ASP A 22 -5.12 2.17 -0.75
N GLU A 23 -6.41 2.47 -0.90
CA GLU A 23 -7.17 3.31 0.04
C GLU A 23 -7.35 2.66 1.42
N LYS A 24 -7.50 1.33 1.46
CA LYS A 24 -7.55 0.61 2.73
C LYS A 24 -6.20 0.69 3.46
N ILE A 25 -5.09 0.50 2.76
CA ILE A 25 -3.74 0.69 3.33
C ILE A 25 -3.58 2.13 3.85
N LYS A 26 -3.96 3.14 3.06
CA LYS A 26 -3.97 4.55 3.50
C LYS A 26 -4.75 4.75 4.80
N THR A 27 -5.94 4.16 4.90
CA THR A 27 -6.79 4.25 6.09
C THR A 27 -6.11 3.64 7.31
N LEU A 28 -5.50 2.46 7.18
CA LEU A 28 -4.78 1.79 8.27
C LEU A 28 -3.53 2.59 8.69
N LEU A 29 -2.79 3.15 7.73
CA LEU A 29 -1.66 4.03 7.97
C LEU A 29 -2.08 5.26 8.80
N LEU A 30 -3.15 5.94 8.42
CA LEU A 30 -3.67 7.10 9.14
C LEU A 30 -4.19 6.75 10.55
N ALA A 31 -4.79 5.57 10.70
CA ALA A 31 -5.26 5.06 11.98
C ALA A 31 -4.14 4.57 12.92
N ARG A 32 -2.90 4.47 12.41
CA ARG A 32 -1.77 3.79 13.08
C ARG A 32 -2.12 2.35 13.49
N ASP A 33 -2.91 1.67 12.68
CA ASP A 33 -3.30 0.28 12.90
C ASP A 33 -2.18 -0.65 12.37
N HIS A 34 -1.07 -0.67 13.10
CA HIS A 34 0.11 -1.46 12.76
C HIS A 34 -0.19 -2.96 12.78
N ASP A 35 -1.06 -3.42 13.68
CA ASP A 35 -1.45 -4.82 13.79
C ASP A 35 -2.16 -5.30 12.52
N ALA A 36 -3.08 -4.50 11.98
CA ALA A 36 -3.73 -4.82 10.71
C ALA A 36 -2.76 -4.77 9.51
N LEU A 37 -1.81 -3.84 9.50
CA LEU A 37 -0.80 -3.74 8.44
C LEU A 37 0.17 -4.92 8.46
N VAL A 38 0.58 -5.39 9.65
CA VAL A 38 1.40 -6.60 9.79
C VAL A 38 0.58 -7.85 9.46
N GLY A 39 -0.66 -7.91 9.94
CA GLY A 39 -1.63 -8.99 9.70
C GLY A 39 -2.36 -8.90 8.35
N TYR A 40 -1.82 -8.17 7.36
CA TYR A 40 -2.50 -7.87 6.10
C TYR A 40 -3.14 -9.08 5.37
N PRO A 41 -2.62 -10.34 5.44
CA PRO A 41 -3.29 -11.47 4.80
C PRO A 41 -4.71 -11.76 5.33
N HIS A 42 -5.04 -11.28 6.54
CA HIS A 42 -6.32 -11.52 7.22
C HIS A 42 -7.29 -10.32 7.14
N THR A 43 -6.91 -9.24 6.47
CA THR A 43 -7.66 -7.97 6.51
C THR A 43 -8.71 -7.80 5.42
N GLY A 44 -8.83 -8.77 4.51
CA GLY A 44 -9.69 -8.64 3.32
C GLY A 44 -9.16 -7.63 2.29
N LEU A 45 -7.96 -7.07 2.49
CA LEU A 45 -7.14 -6.56 1.39
C LEU A 45 -7.05 -7.70 0.37
N HIS A 46 -7.22 -7.44 -0.92
CA HIS A 46 -6.97 -8.42 -1.99
C HIS A 46 -5.47 -8.81 -2.03
N ALA A 47 -4.94 -9.31 -0.91
CA ALA A 47 -3.52 -9.42 -0.59
C ALA A 47 -2.86 -10.44 -1.51
N SER A 48 -3.53 -11.55 -1.77
CA SER A 48 -3.07 -12.54 -2.76
C SER A 48 -3.00 -11.97 -4.18
N GLN A 49 -3.79 -10.93 -4.49
CA GLN A 49 -3.82 -10.29 -5.80
C GLN A 49 -2.81 -9.13 -5.91
N GLY A 50 -2.70 -8.29 -4.89
CA GLY A 50 -1.84 -7.11 -4.89
C GLY A 50 -0.44 -7.33 -4.32
N ILE A 51 -0.23 -8.36 -3.50
CA ILE A 51 1.05 -8.71 -2.84
C ILE A 51 1.32 -10.21 -3.06
N PRO A 52 1.70 -10.63 -4.29
CA PRO A 52 1.99 -12.05 -4.58
C PRO A 52 3.14 -12.59 -3.72
N THR A 53 4.10 -11.71 -3.45
CA THR A 53 5.25 -11.91 -2.58
C THR A 53 5.40 -10.67 -1.68
N GLN A 54 5.99 -10.84 -0.50
CA GLN A 54 5.96 -9.81 0.54
C GLN A 54 7.01 -8.71 0.35
N ASP A 55 8.01 -8.95 -0.49
CA ASP A 55 9.21 -8.15 -0.68
C ASP A 55 8.94 -6.67 -1.00
N HIS A 56 7.91 -6.35 -1.79
CA HIS A 56 7.54 -4.96 -2.09
C HIS A 56 6.66 -4.31 -1.01
N TYR A 57 6.10 -5.09 -0.08
CA TYR A 57 5.24 -4.59 1.00
C TYR A 57 6.02 -4.39 2.30
N LEU A 58 6.95 -5.29 2.61
CA LEU A 58 7.75 -5.26 3.85
C LEU A 58 8.45 -3.91 4.09
N PRO A 59 9.08 -3.22 3.12
CA PRO A 59 9.78 -1.96 3.37
C PRO A 59 8.91 -0.90 4.07
N MET A 60 7.61 -0.85 3.76
CA MET A 60 6.67 0.03 4.46
C MET A 60 6.62 -0.29 5.95
N LEU A 61 6.54 -1.56 6.33
CA LEU A 61 6.47 -1.99 7.74
C LEU A 61 7.76 -1.65 8.50
N TYR A 62 8.92 -1.70 7.85
CA TYR A 62 10.19 -1.29 8.47
C TYR A 62 10.18 0.20 8.81
N ILE A 63 9.68 1.05 7.91
CA ILE A 63 9.54 2.49 8.19
C ILE A 63 8.54 2.73 9.31
N LEU A 64 7.40 2.04 9.33
CA LEU A 64 6.42 2.16 10.40
C LEU A 64 6.94 1.69 11.76
N GLY A 65 7.82 0.68 11.78
CA GLY A 65 8.49 0.22 13.00
C GLY A 65 9.41 1.27 13.64
N LEU A 66 9.79 2.31 12.89
CA LEU A 66 10.58 3.44 13.37
C LEU A 66 9.70 4.62 13.84
N GLN A 67 8.37 4.55 13.67
CA GLN A 67 7.47 5.65 13.98
C GLN A 67 7.43 5.96 15.48
N GLU A 68 7.84 7.17 15.86
CA GLU A 68 7.70 7.67 17.23
C GLU A 68 6.26 8.13 17.52
N LYS A 69 5.92 8.23 18.81
CA LYS A 69 4.55 8.58 19.26
C LYS A 69 4.07 9.93 18.71
N SER A 70 4.97 10.90 18.60
CA SER A 70 4.69 12.24 18.09
C SER A 70 4.61 12.32 16.57
N GLU A 71 5.23 11.39 15.84
CA GLU A 71 5.36 11.47 14.38
C GLU A 71 4.09 11.04 13.66
N LYS A 72 3.64 11.84 12.70
CA LYS A 72 2.48 11.55 11.86
C LYS A 72 2.94 11.12 10.47
N ILE A 73 2.06 10.41 9.78
CA ILE A 73 2.27 10.08 8.37
C ILE A 73 1.93 11.32 7.54
N LYS A 74 2.87 11.70 6.67
CA LYS A 74 2.68 12.69 5.61
C LYS A 74 2.79 11.98 4.26
N PHE A 75 1.72 11.98 3.48
CA PHE A 75 1.75 11.47 2.11
C PHE A 75 2.49 12.46 1.20
N ILE A 76 3.47 11.96 0.44
CA ILE A 76 4.30 12.72 -0.50
C ILE A 76 3.77 12.54 -1.92
N HIS A 77 3.33 11.32 -2.24
CA HIS A 77 2.73 10.99 -3.51
C HIS A 77 1.64 9.93 -3.31
N GLU A 78 0.58 10.05 -4.09
CA GLU A 78 -0.55 9.12 -4.12
C GLU A 78 -0.91 8.90 -5.59
N GLY A 79 -0.95 7.64 -6.03
CA GLY A 79 -1.19 7.30 -7.42
C GLY A 79 -1.13 5.80 -7.65
N LEU A 80 -1.82 5.37 -8.70
CA LEU A 80 -1.77 4.01 -9.22
C LEU A 80 -1.39 4.10 -10.70
N GLN A 81 -0.31 3.42 -11.08
CA GLN A 81 0.21 3.37 -12.44
C GLN A 81 0.11 1.94 -12.99
N ASN A 82 0.16 1.81 -14.31
CA ASN A 82 0.17 0.54 -15.02
C ASN A 82 -0.96 -0.38 -14.54
N ALA A 83 -2.16 0.20 -14.35
CA ALA A 83 -3.35 -0.40 -13.75
C ALA A 83 -3.27 -0.75 -12.24
N SER A 84 -2.21 -1.39 -11.75
CA SER A 84 -2.20 -2.00 -10.41
C SER A 84 -0.96 -1.73 -9.54
N ILE A 85 -0.04 -0.86 -9.98
CA ILE A 85 1.16 -0.50 -9.22
C ILE A 85 0.86 0.74 -8.39
N SER A 86 0.73 0.58 -7.07
CA SER A 86 0.64 1.72 -6.16
C SER A 86 1.99 2.43 -6.09
N MET A 87 1.95 3.73 -6.32
CA MET A 87 3.09 4.65 -6.21
C MET A 87 3.07 5.41 -4.89
N ARG A 88 2.28 4.94 -3.91
CA ARG A 88 2.12 5.62 -2.63
C ARG A 88 3.44 5.82 -1.91
N CYS A 89 3.77 7.08 -1.65
CA CYS A 89 4.94 7.48 -0.89
C CYS A 89 4.50 8.23 0.36
N PHE A 90 5.14 7.95 1.49
CA PHE A 90 4.94 8.71 2.72
C PHE A 90 6.25 8.89 3.48
N ALA A 91 6.24 9.86 4.39
CA ALA A 91 7.27 10.05 5.40
C ALA A 91 6.63 10.16 6.79
N LEU A 92 7.43 9.88 7.80
CA LEU A 92 7.14 10.22 9.19
C LEU A 92 7.56 11.68 9.42
N ALA A 93 6.71 12.47 10.06
CA ALA A 93 6.85 13.92 10.21
C ALA A 93 6.39 14.43 11.57
#